data_AF-A0A7D7ZMB5-F1
#
_entry.id   AF-A0A7D7ZMB5-F1
#
_cell.length_a   1.000
_cell.length_b   1.000
_cell.length_c   1.000
_cell.angle_alpha   90.00
_cell.angle_beta   90.00
_cell.angle_gamma   90.00
#
_symmetry.space_group_name_H-M   'P 1'
#
loop_
_entity.id
_entity.type
_entity.pdbx_description
1 polymer ?
#
loop_
_entity_poly.entity_id
_entity_poly.type
_entity_poly.pdbx_seq_one_letter_code
_entity_poly.pdbx_strand_id
1 'polypeptide(L)'
;MEGQQKYHIVLETLDIKEATYVWHISKDTPLFKNELEQINQKLNWIRSHGHQSFLESKSKNFSKIIHDYSDDKKGFYRWKNALEKRMY
;
A
#
# COMPACT_ATOMS: atom_id res chain seq x y z
N MET A 1 9.69 2.01 2.60
CA MET A 1 9.99 3.44 2.81
C MET A 1 9.95 3.73 4.29
N GLU A 2 10.95 4.44 4.80
CA GLU A 2 10.94 4.86 6.20
C GLU A 2 10.12 6.16 6.33
N GLY A 3 9.12 6.14 7.20
CA GLY A 3 8.40 7.32 7.65
C GLY A 3 8.90 7.78 9.02
N GLN A 4 8.39 8.92 9.49
CA GLN A 4 8.83 9.49 10.77
C GLN A 4 8.52 8.55 11.95
N GLN A 5 7.33 7.96 11.97
CA GLN A 5 6.86 7.09 13.06
C GLN A 5 6.78 5.61 12.69
N LYS A 6 6.69 5.28 11.39
CA LYS A 6 6.39 3.93 10.90
C LYS A 6 7.27 3.55 9.72
N TYR A 7 7.40 2.26 9.47
CA TYR A 7 7.85 1.75 8.18
C TYR A 7 6.65 1.58 7.26
N HIS A 8 6.83 1.86 5.98
CA HIS A 8 5.78 1.73 4.97
C HIS A 8 6.20 0.77 3.87
N ILE A 9 5.39 -0.25 3.63
CA ILE A 9 5.53 -1.12 2.46
C ILE A 9 4.59 -0.59 1.39
N VAL A 10 5.14 -0.30 0.21
CA VAL A 10 4.44 0.30 -0.91
C VAL A 10 4.47 -0.69 -2.07
N LEU A 11 3.29 -1.01 -2.62
CA LEU A 11 3.13 -1.85 -3.80
C LEU A 11 2.28 -1.10 -4.82
N GLU A 12 2.85 -0.82 -5.99
CA GLU A 12 2.15 -0.21 -7.11
C GLU A 12 1.63 -1.30 -8.06
N THR A 13 0.37 -1.18 -8.50
CA THR A 13 -0.28 -2.15 -9.38
C THR A 13 -0.42 -1.55 -10.78
N LEU A 14 0.13 -2.21 -11.80
CA LEU A 14 0.14 -1.78 -13.21
C LEU A 14 -1.09 -2.23 -14.01
N ASP A 15 -2.25 -2.41 -13.37
CA ASP A 15 -3.48 -2.89 -14.03
C ASP A 15 -4.30 -1.73 -14.61
N ILE A 16 -5.40 -2.00 -15.33
CA ILE A 16 -6.27 -1.03 -16.05
C ILE A 16 -6.74 0.17 -15.20
N LYS A 17 -6.68 0.04 -13.87
CA LYS A 17 -6.78 1.14 -12.91
C LYS A 17 -5.60 1.03 -11.96
N GLU A 18 -4.67 1.96 -12.10
CA GLU A 18 -3.47 1.89 -11.28
C GLU A 18 -3.78 2.29 -9.83
N ALA A 19 -3.28 1.47 -8.91
CA ALA A 19 -3.45 1.68 -7.49
C ALA A 19 -2.14 1.43 -6.76
N THR A 20 -1.90 2.25 -5.75
CA THR A 20 -0.80 2.05 -4.81
C THR A 20 -1.35 1.57 -3.48
N TYR A 21 -0.83 0.45 -3.03
CA TYR A 21 -1.15 -0.23 -1.78
C TYR A 21 -0.08 0.11 -0.76
N VAL A 22 -0.48 0.64 0.39
CA VAL A 22 0.44 1.08 1.44
C VAL A 22 0.08 0.38 2.74
N TRP A 23 1.01 -0.43 3.27
CA TRP A 23 0.91 -0.98 4.62
C TRP A 23 1.76 -0.15 5.58
N HIS A 24 1.22 0.13 6.77
CA HIS A 24 1.88 0.94 7.79
C HIS A 24 2.30 0.04 8.96
N ILE A 25 3.59 -0.08 9.20
CA ILE A 25 4.19 -1.04 10.11
C ILE A 25 4.85 -0.30 11.27
N SER A 26 4.69 -0.80 12.48
CA SER A 26 5.40 -0.24 13.64
C SER A 26 6.91 -0.38 13.46
N LYS A 27 7.69 0.59 13.97
CA LYS A 27 9.15 0.45 14.05
C LYS A 27 9.59 -0.50 15.17
N ASP A 28 8.67 -0.99 15.99
CA ASP A 28 8.96 -1.95 17.04
C ASP A 28 9.43 -3.31 16.47
N THR A 29 10.68 -3.66 16.77
CA THR A 29 11.43 -4.76 16.13
C THR A 29 10.77 -6.13 16.20
N PRO A 30 10.20 -6.58 17.35
CA PRO A 30 9.53 -7.87 17.44
C PRO A 30 8.23 -7.92 16.62
N LEU A 31 7.48 -6.82 16.59
CA LEU A 31 6.23 -6.72 15.82
C LEU A 31 6.49 -6.61 14.32
N PHE A 32 7.58 -5.95 13.93
CA PHE A 32 7.95 -5.73 12.53
C PHE A 32 8.04 -7.03 11.71
N LYS A 33 8.72 -8.06 12.24
CA LYS A 33 8.86 -9.35 11.54
C LYS A 33 7.51 -10.05 11.34
N ASN A 34 6.65 -10.01 12.36
CA ASN A 34 5.32 -10.60 12.29
C ASN A 34 4.41 -9.85 11.31
N GLU A 35 4.47 -8.51 11.28
CA GLU A 35 3.71 -7.70 10.34
C GLU A 35 4.16 -7.95 8.88
N LEU A 36 5.46 -8.13 8.65
CA LEU A 36 6.01 -8.51 7.34
C LEU A 36 5.46 -9.86 6.86
N GLU A 37 5.46 -10.87 7.73
CA GLU A 37 4.94 -12.20 7.39
C GLU A 37 3.45 -12.16 7.06
N GLN A 38 2.67 -11.40 7.83
CA GLN A 38 1.24 -11.18 7.53
C GLN A 38 1.02 -10.47 6.19
N ILE A 39 1.87 -9.50 5.84
CA ILE A 39 1.80 -8.84 4.54
C ILE A 39 2.09 -9.85 3.43
N ASN A 40 3.09 -10.71 3.60
CA ASN A 40 3.39 -11.76 2.62
C ASN A 40 2.20 -12.73 2.43
N GLN A 41 1.53 -13.11 3.52
CA GLN A 41 0.29 -13.92 3.44
C GLN A 41 -0.83 -13.18 2.69
N LYS A 42 -1.00 -11.88 2.92
CA LYS A 42 -1.97 -11.04 2.18
C LYS A 42 -1.63 -10.95 0.70
N LEU A 43 -0.35 -10.82 0.33
CA LEU A 43 0.09 -10.82 -1.06
C LEU A 43 -0.21 -12.15 -1.74
N ASN A 44 0.03 -13.28 -1.06
CA ASN A 44 -0.36 -14.60 -1.54
C ASN A 44 -1.88 -14.71 -1.73
N TRP A 45 -2.68 -14.19 -0.80
CA TRP A 45 -4.13 -14.15 -0.94
C TRP A 45 -4.57 -13.35 -2.15
N ILE A 46 -4.03 -12.14 -2.34
CA ILE A 46 -4.31 -11.27 -3.50
C ILE A 46 -4.01 -12.01 -4.80
N ARG A 47 -2.88 -12.72 -4.86
CA ARG A 47 -2.48 -13.52 -6.04
C ARG A 47 -3.45 -14.66 -6.33
N SER A 48 -3.98 -15.31 -5.30
CA SER A 48 -4.87 -16.48 -5.47
C SER A 48 -6.35 -16.13 -5.64
N HIS A 49 -6.82 -15.03 -5.05
CA HIS A 49 -8.26 -14.68 -4.96
C HIS A 49 -8.60 -13.31 -5.56
N GLY A 50 -7.60 -12.59 -6.06
CA GLY A 50 -7.75 -11.27 -6.65
C GLY A 50 -7.78 -10.13 -5.62
N HIS A 51 -7.52 -8.92 -6.13
CA HIS A 51 -7.43 -7.70 -5.33
C HIS A 51 -8.76 -7.32 -4.65
N GLN A 52 -9.89 -7.57 -5.32
CA GLN A 52 -11.22 -7.22 -4.80
C GLN A 52 -11.53 -7.93 -3.48
N SER A 53 -11.26 -9.25 -3.41
CA SER A 53 -11.44 -10.04 -2.19
C SER A 53 -10.61 -9.49 -1.02
N PHE A 54 -9.37 -9.06 -1.29
CA PHE A 54 -8.54 -8.44 -0.26
C PHE A 54 -9.10 -7.09 0.22
N LEU A 55 -9.60 -6.24 -0.67
CA LEU A 55 -10.13 -4.92 -0.30
C LEU A 55 -11.39 -5.01 0.58
N GLU A 56 -12.20 -6.05 0.39
CA GLU A 56 -13.40 -6.31 1.20
C GLU A 56 -13.06 -6.76 2.63
N SER A 57 -11.86 -7.30 2.86
CA SER A 57 -11.40 -7.76 4.18
C SER A 57 -11.18 -6.63 5.21
N LYS A 58 -11.20 -5.35 4.79
CA LYS A 58 -10.95 -4.17 5.63
C LYS A 58 -9.69 -4.30 6.51
N SER A 59 -8.56 -4.62 5.87
CA SER A 59 -7.27 -4.79 6.57
C SER A 59 -6.91 -3.57 7.42
N LYS A 60 -6.54 -3.80 8.69
CA LYS A 60 -5.99 -2.74 9.56
C LYS A 60 -4.63 -2.27 9.02
N ASN A 61 -4.27 -1.03 9.32
CA ASN A 61 -2.99 -0.42 8.95
C ASN A 61 -2.69 -0.49 7.44
N PHE A 62 -3.73 -0.32 6.62
CA PHE A 62 -3.63 -0.36 5.17
C PHE A 62 -4.30 0.87 4.55
N SER A 63 -3.68 1.42 3.52
CA SER A 63 -4.21 2.49 2.70
C SER A 63 -4.15 2.13 1.22
N LYS A 64 -5.21 2.50 0.48
CA LYS A 64 -5.23 2.46 -0.98
C LYS A 64 -5.17 3.87 -1.54
N ILE A 65 -4.35 4.07 -2.57
CA ILE A 65 -4.33 5.26 -3.42
C ILE A 65 -4.76 4.78 -4.81
N ILE A 66 -5.78 5.41 -5.38
CA ILE A 66 -6.15 5.20 -6.79
C ILE A 66 -5.53 6.36 -7.56
N HIS A 67 -4.87 6.07 -8.68
CA HIS A 67 -4.30 7.08 -9.54
C HIS A 67 -4.60 6.77 -11.01
N ASP A 68 -4.52 7.84 -11.80
CA ASP A 68 -4.65 7.83 -13.24
C ASP A 68 -3.50 8.67 -13.79
N TYR A 69 -2.63 8.05 -14.57
CA TYR A 69 -1.49 8.69 -15.22
C TYR A 69 -1.82 9.20 -16.63
N SER A 70 -3.10 9.22 -17.03
CA SER A 70 -3.54 9.76 -18.33
C SER A 70 -3.08 11.21 -18.62
N ASP A 71 -2.80 12.00 -17.58
CA ASP A 71 -2.06 13.27 -17.66
C ASP A 71 -0.73 13.09 -16.90
N ASP A 72 0.34 12.69 -17.60
CA ASP A 72 1.62 12.27 -17.01
C ASP A 72 2.14 13.21 -15.91
N LYS A 73 2.12 14.52 -16.16
CA LYS A 73 2.62 15.51 -15.21
C LYS A 73 1.69 15.62 -14.00
N LYS A 74 0.38 15.78 -14.21
CA LYS A 74 -0.54 15.97 -13.08
C LYS A 74 -0.81 14.69 -12.30
N GLY A 75 -0.79 13.53 -12.97
CA GLY A 75 -0.96 12.21 -12.39
C GLY A 75 0.11 11.90 -11.36
N PHE A 76 1.38 12.09 -11.73
CA PHE A 76 2.51 11.92 -10.81
C PHE A 76 2.42 12.84 -9.59
N TYR A 77 2.16 14.14 -9.76
CA TYR A 77 2.03 15.05 -8.61
C TYR A 77 0.86 14.71 -7.69
N ARG A 78 -0.28 14.29 -8.26
CA ARG A 78 -1.45 13.85 -7.48
C ARG A 78 -1.13 12.58 -6.69
N TRP A 79 -0.51 11.60 -7.33
CA TRP A 79 -0.05 10.37 -6.69
C TRP A 79 0.92 10.67 -5.55
N LYS A 80 1.98 11.44 -5.82
CA LYS A 80 3.02 11.78 -4.84
C LYS A 80 2.42 12.46 -3.61
N ASN A 81 1.60 13.49 -3.83
CA ASN A 81 0.92 14.19 -2.73
C ASN A 81 0.00 13.27 -1.93
N ALA A 82 -0.67 12.32 -2.58
CA ALA A 82 -1.53 11.35 -1.92
C ALA A 82 -0.73 10.32 -1.09
N LEU A 83 0.46 9.93 -1.56
CA LEU A 83 1.38 9.04 -0.87
C LEU A 83 1.98 9.70 0.36
N GLU A 84 2.52 10.92 0.21
CA GLU A 84 3.11 11.70 1.30
C GLU A 84 2.10 11.91 2.44
N LYS A 85 0.85 12.26 2.13
CA LYS A 85 -0.24 12.40 3.12
C LYS A 85 -0.54 11.13 3.92
N ARG A 86 -0.18 9.94 3.43
CA ARG A 86 -0.39 8.66 4.12
C ARG A 86 0.84 8.21 4.90
N MET A 87 2.00 8.84 4.67
CA MET A 87 3.25 8.52 5.36
C MET A 87 3.54 9.41 6.57
N TYR A 88 2.81 10.53 6.70
CA TYR A 88 2.71 11.33 7.92
C TYR A 88 1.67 10.75 8.89
#